data_AF-A0A349IJJ5-F1
#
_entry.id   AF-A0A349IJJ5-F1
#
_cell.length_a   1.000
_cell.length_b   1.000
_cell.length_c   1.000
_cell.angle_alpha   90.00
_cell.angle_beta   90.00
_cell.angle_gamma   90.00
#
_symmetry.space_group_name_H-M   'P 1'
#
loop_
_entity.id
_entity.type
_entity.pdbx_description
1 polymer ?
#
loop_
_entity_poly.entity_id
_entity_poly.type
_entity_poly.pdbx_seq_one_letter_code
_entity_poly.pdbx_strand_id
1 'polypeptide(L)' 'MAKYIIKRIITAIITAFLVATLTFCIMNLVPGGPFLAEKAVTPQAQAAMEAKYGLDKPL' A
#
# COMPACT_ATOMS: atom_id res chain seq x y z
N MET A 1 -9.79 24.22 26.10
CA MET A 1 -9.73 22.74 25.92
C MET A 1 -10.04 22.30 24.50
N ALA A 2 -11.20 22.66 23.90
CA ALA A 2 -11.55 22.24 22.52
C ALA A 2 -10.49 22.58 21.45
N LYS A 3 -9.93 23.80 21.45
CA LYS A 3 -8.85 24.21 20.52
C LYS A 3 -7.59 23.33 20.63
N TYR A 4 -7.25 22.88 21.84
CA TYR A 4 -6.11 21.99 22.07
C TYR A 4 -6.38 20.57 21.53
N ILE A 5 -7.59 20.06 21.77
CA ILE A 5 -8.02 18.74 21.26
C ILE A 5 -8.02 18.73 19.73
N ILE A 6 -8.59 19.74 19.09
CA ILE A 6 -8.62 19.86 17.63
C ILE A 6 -7.20 19.90 17.06
N LYS A 7 -6.32 20.73 17.63
CA LYS A 7 -4.91 20.80 17.20
C LYS A 7 -4.24 19.42 17.28
N ARG A 8 -4.48 18.68 18.37
CA ARG A 8 -3.89 17.35 18.61
C ARG A 8 -4.42 16.28 17.64
N ILE A 9 -5.72 16.31 17.32
CA ILE A 9 -6.30 15.41 16.30
C ILE A 9 -5.73 15.71 14.92
N ILE A 10 -5.64 16.99 14.53
CA ILE A 10 -5.05 17.37 13.24
C ILE A 10 -3.60 16.90 13.14
N THR A 11 -2.80 17.12 14.18
CA THR A 11 -1.41 16.63 14.20
C THR A 11 -1.35 15.09 14.12
N ALA A 12 -2.23 14.38 14.83
CA ALA A 12 -2.27 12.92 14.78
C ALA A 12 -2.63 12.40 13.37
N ILE A 13 -3.62 13.00 12.71
CA ILE A 13 -4.02 12.64 11.34
C ILE A 13 -2.87 12.90 10.37
N ILE A 14 -2.22 14.06 10.45
CA ILE A 14 -1.08 14.39 9.58
C ILE A 14 0.07 13.42 9.79
N THR A 15 0.43 13.11 11.04
CA THR A 15 1.49 12.14 11.33
C THR A 15 1.13 10.75 10.81
N ALA A 16 -0.08 10.28 11.05
CA ALA A 16 -0.53 8.97 10.56
C ALA A 16 -0.52 8.91 9.03
N PHE A 17 -0.98 9.98 8.37
CA PHE A 17 -0.98 10.08 6.90
C PHE A 17 0.43 10.07 6.33
N LEU A 18 1.37 10.83 6.93
CA LEU A 18 2.78 10.84 6.52
C LEU A 18 3.42 9.47 6.69
N VAL A 19 3.22 8.82 7.83
CA VAL A 19 3.77 7.48 8.09
C VAL A 19 3.17 6.47 7.12
N ALA A 20 1.85 6.47 6.92
CA ALA A 20 1.18 5.57 5.99
C ALA A 20 1.68 5.77 4.55
N THR A 21 1.80 7.01 4.09
CA THR A 21 2.31 7.33 2.75
C THR A 21 3.76 6.89 2.60
N LEU A 22 4.59 7.15 3.61
CA LEU A 22 6.00 6.74 3.61
C LEU A 22 6.14 5.22 3.57
N THR A 23 5.43 4.50 4.44
CA THR A 23 5.43 3.03 4.46
C THR A 23 4.92 2.45 3.16
N PHE A 24 3.84 3.01 2.59
CA PHE A 24 3.31 2.61 1.30
C PHE A 24 4.34 2.81 0.18
N CYS A 25 4.97 3.98 0.08
CA CYS A 25 6.00 4.25 -0.92
C CYS A 25 7.18 3.28 -0.79
N ILE A 26 7.62 3.00 0.43
CA ILE A 26 8.70 2.02 0.67
C ILE A 26 8.27 0.64 0.18
N MET A 27 7.10 0.15 0.56
CA MET A 27 6.61 -1.17 0.13
C MET A 27 6.41 -1.26 -1.38
N ASN A 28 5.95 -0.19 -2.03
CA ASN A 28 5.75 -0.14 -3.48
C ASN A 28 7.07 -0.06 -4.28
N LEU A 29 8.13 0.50 -3.69
CA LEU A 29 9.46 0.55 -4.29
C LEU A 29 10.22 -0.78 -4.14
N VAL A 30 9.83 -1.63 -3.20
CA VAL A 30 10.47 -2.95 -3.03
C VAL A 30 10.20 -3.77 -4.29
N PRO A 31 11.25 -4.25 -4.98
CA PRO A 31 11.08 -5.08 -6.16
C PRO A 31 10.52 -6.43 -5.74
N GLY A 32 9.26 -6.68 -6.09
CA GLY A 32 8.57 -7.93 -5.79
C GLY A 32 7.06 -7.79 -5.89
N GLY A 33 6.37 -8.88 -6.19
CA GLY A 33 4.91 -8.95 -6.25
C GLY A 33 4.36 -9.97 -5.24
N PRO A 34 3.11 -9.79 -4.77
CA PRO A 34 2.48 -10.68 -3.79
C PRO A 34 2.34 -12.14 -4.26
N PHE A 35 2.54 -12.40 -5.57
CA PHE A 35 2.46 -13.71 -6.19
C PHE A 35 3.82 -14.32 -6.56
N LEU A 36 4.94 -13.68 -6.18
CA LEU A 36 6.28 -14.23 -6.44
C LEU A 36 6.66 -15.38 -5.50
N ALA A 37 5.89 -15.64 -4.44
CA ALA A 37 6.23 -16.63 -3.43
C ALA A 37 5.76 -18.06 -3.78
N GLU A 38 6.75 -18.95 -3.88
CA GLU A 38 6.73 -20.40 -3.61
C GLU A 38 6.07 -21.40 -4.57
N LYS A 39 5.23 -21.01 -5.52
CA LYS A 39 4.92 -21.90 -6.66
C LYS A 39 5.00 -21.08 -7.92
N ALA A 40 5.82 -21.53 -8.87
CA ALA A 40 5.82 -21.04 -10.23
C ALA A 40 4.43 -21.25 -10.85
N VAL A 41 3.50 -20.35 -10.52
CA VAL A 41 2.28 -20.16 -11.28
C VAL A 41 2.77 -19.81 -12.67
N THR A 42 2.27 -20.53 -13.67
CA THR A 42 2.59 -20.20 -15.07
C THR A 42 2.33 -18.71 -15.29
N PRO A 43 3.09 -18.01 -16.15
CA PRO A 43 2.91 -16.58 -16.38
C PRO A 43 1.44 -16.17 -16.67
N GLN A 44 0.68 -17.10 -17.26
CA GLN A 44 -0.75 -16.96 -17.52
C GLN A 44 -1.61 -16.93 -16.25
N ALA A 45 -1.33 -17.81 -15.29
CA ALA A 45 -2.02 -17.84 -14.01
C ALA A 45 -1.67 -16.61 -13.16
N GLN A 46 -0.43 -16.13 -13.23
CA GLN A 46 -0.03 -14.87 -12.60
C GLN A 46 -0.80 -13.68 -13.19
N ALA A 47 -0.85 -13.54 -14.52
CA ALA A 47 -1.58 -12.46 -15.17
C ALA A 47 -3.10 -12.49 -14.86
N ALA A 48 -3.70 -13.68 -14.80
CA ALA A 48 -5.10 -13.83 -14.41
C ALA A 48 -5.37 -13.40 -12.96
N MET A 49 -4.42 -13.65 -12.05
CA MET A 49 -4.49 -13.22 -10.66
C MET A 49 -4.26 -11.71 -10.54
N GLU A 50 -3.28 -11.17 -11.24
CA GLU A 50 -3.01 -9.72 -11.29
C GLU A 50 -4.25 -8.96 -11.76
N ALA A 51 -4.89 -9.40 -12.86
CA ALA A 51 -6.14 -8.82 -13.36
C ALA A 51 -7.32 -8.98 -12.38
N LYS A 52 -7.43 -10.12 -11.70
CA LYS A 52 -8.50 -10.38 -10.72
C LYS A 52 -8.41 -9.46 -9.50
N TYR A 53 -7.19 -9.19 -9.03
CA TYR A 53 -6.94 -8.34 -7.86
C TYR A 53 -6.63 -6.89 -8.23
N GLY A 54 -6.61 -6.55 -9.53
CA GLY A 54 -6.35 -5.20 -10.03
C GLY A 54 -4.90 -4.75 -9.80
N LEU A 55 -3.96 -5.68 -9.66
CA LEU A 55 -2.52 -5.41 -9.53
C LEU A 55 -1.88 -4.99 -10.86
N ASP A 56 -2.62 -5.13 -11.96
CA ASP A 56 -2.29 -4.67 -13.31
C ASP A 56 -2.68 -3.19 -13.56
N LYS A 57 -3.41 -2.57 -12.63
CA LYS A 57 -3.87 -1.18 -12.78
C LYS A 57 -2.84 -0.18 -12.25
N PRO A 58 -2.72 1.00 -12.88
CA PRO A 58 -1.88 2.07 -12.35
C PRO A 58 -2.40 2.55 -10.99
N LEU A 59 -1.46 3.01 -10.16
CA LEU A 59 -1.71 3.68 -8.89
C LEU A 59 -2.36 5.05 -9.08
#